data_AF-A0A382JN04-F1
#
_entry.id   AF-A0A382JN04-F1
#
_cell.length_a   1.000
_cell.length_b   1.000
_cell.length_c   1.000
_cell.angle_alpha   90.00
_cell.angle_beta   90.00
_cell.angle_gamma   90.00
#
_symmetry.space_group_name_H-M   'P 1'
#
loop_
_entity.id
_entity.type
_entity.pdbx_description
1 polymer ?
#
loop_
_entity_poly.entity_id
_entity_poly.type
_entity_poly.pdbx_seq_one_letter_code
_entity_poly.pdbx_strand_id
1 'polypeptide(L)'
;MNKSHYKEWKVEYKGQEIKVTNWWSWSRESSADLFINDKHVDRCDEVLANPNISVLNVNQYSEDIKTLKVYFAGAFIIKVLIMVNGENVFQDKLSTIDRLVNKVFPKD
;
A
#
# COMPACT_ATOMS: atom_id res chain seq x y z
N MET A 1 -13.33 7.22 -16.50
CA MET A 1 -12.16 7.99 -16.02
C MET A 1 -10.89 7.25 -16.43
N ASN A 2 -9.90 7.96 -16.97
CA ASN A 2 -8.59 7.38 -17.25
C ASN A 2 -7.78 7.35 -15.94
N LYS A 3 -7.53 6.15 -15.39
CA LYS A 3 -6.73 5.97 -14.16
C LYS A 3 -5.27 6.29 -14.49
N SER A 4 -4.91 7.57 -14.40
CA SER A 4 -3.53 8.02 -14.62
C SER A 4 -2.61 7.42 -13.55
N HIS A 5 -1.34 7.23 -13.88
CA HIS A 5 -0.30 6.74 -12.97
C HIS A 5 -0.68 5.45 -12.22
N TYR A 6 -1.48 4.59 -12.83
CA TYR A 6 -1.87 3.30 -12.26
C TYR A 6 -0.66 2.41 -12.02
N LYS A 7 -0.62 1.77 -10.85
CA LYS A 7 0.40 0.82 -10.45
C LYS A 7 -0.23 -0.35 -9.70
N GLU A 8 0.34 -1.53 -9.90
CA GLU A 8 -0.08 -2.77 -9.27
C GLU A 8 1.13 -3.46 -8.65
N TRP A 9 0.92 -4.08 -7.49
CA TRP A 9 1.85 -5.00 -6.85
C TRP A 9 1.12 -6.29 -6.50
N LYS A 10 1.79 -7.42 -6.75
CA LYS A 10 1.31 -8.76 -6.43
C LYS A 10 2.38 -9.49 -5.64
N VAL A 11 1.99 -10.10 -4.54
CA VAL A 11 2.85 -10.95 -3.70
C VAL A 11 2.08 -12.18 -3.29
N GLU A 12 2.73 -13.35 -3.37
CA GLU A 12 2.18 -14.60 -2.85
C GLU A 12 2.62 -14.77 -1.39
N TYR A 13 1.69 -15.08 -0.51
CA TYR A 13 1.95 -15.38 0.88
C TYR A 13 1.14 -16.60 1.32
N LYS A 14 1.85 -17.69 1.63
CA LYS A 14 1.25 -18.98 2.05
C LYS A 14 0.12 -19.47 1.14
N GLY A 15 0.31 -19.38 -0.18
CA GLY A 15 -0.67 -19.80 -1.18
C GLY A 15 -1.86 -18.84 -1.37
N GLN A 16 -1.83 -17.65 -0.77
CA GLN A 16 -2.79 -16.57 -1.05
C GLN A 16 -2.10 -15.47 -1.86
N GLU A 17 -2.75 -15.01 -2.93
CA GLU A 17 -2.30 -13.82 -3.67
C GLU A 17 -2.79 -12.56 -2.94
N ILE A 18 -1.85 -11.70 -2.57
CA ILE A 18 -2.13 -10.35 -2.09
C ILE A 18 -1.84 -9.39 -3.25
N LYS A 19 -2.86 -8.63 -3.65
CA LYS A 19 -2.75 -7.65 -4.73
C LYS A 19 -3.10 -6.27 -4.20
N VAL A 20 -2.19 -5.33 -4.40
CA VAL A 20 -2.38 -3.90 -4.09
C VAL A 20 -2.41 -3.15 -5.39
N THR A 21 -3.42 -2.31 -5.58
CA THR A 21 -3.46 -1.37 -6.70
C THR A 21 -3.51 0.05 -6.20
N ASN A 22 -2.91 0.96 -6.95
CA ASN A 22 -3.03 2.39 -6.71
C ASN A 22 -3.15 3.12 -8.04
N TRP A 23 -3.93 4.20 -8.07
CA TRP A 23 -3.87 5.20 -9.12
C TRP A 23 -4.04 6.59 -8.53
N TRP A 24 -3.55 7.60 -9.25
CA TRP A 24 -3.75 8.98 -8.89
C TRP A 24 -3.72 9.90 -10.12
N SER A 25 -4.37 11.04 -10.02
CA SER A 25 -4.41 12.06 -11.07
C SER A 25 -3.82 13.38 -10.58
N TRP A 26 -3.39 14.20 -11.53
CA TRP A 26 -3.02 15.60 -11.25
C TRP A 26 -4.21 16.44 -10.77
N SER A 27 -5.46 15.96 -10.93
CA SER A 27 -6.67 16.58 -10.36
C SER A 27 -6.89 16.26 -8.88
N ARG A 28 -5.90 15.66 -8.19
CA ARG A 28 -5.98 15.23 -6.78
C ARG A 28 -7.06 14.16 -6.55
N GLU A 29 -7.29 13.31 -7.54
CA GLU A 29 -8.02 12.07 -7.32
C GLU A 29 -7.02 10.96 -7.08
N SER A 30 -7.32 10.07 -6.15
CA SER A 30 -6.53 8.87 -5.92
C SER A 30 -7.44 7.76 -5.45
N SER A 31 -6.96 6.53 -5.64
CA SER A 31 -7.52 5.37 -4.96
C SER A 31 -6.44 4.33 -4.79
N ALA A 32 -6.50 3.64 -3.66
CA ALA A 32 -5.75 2.43 -3.41
C ALA A 32 -6.73 1.32 -3.03
N ASP A 33 -6.56 0.15 -3.60
CA ASP A 33 -7.41 -1.01 -3.38
C ASP A 33 -6.54 -2.20 -2.97
N LEU A 34 -7.03 -3.00 -2.03
CA LEU A 34 -6.41 -4.23 -1.57
C LEU A 34 -7.31 -5.42 -1.92
N PHE A 35 -6.71 -6.46 -2.48
CA PHE A 35 -7.36 -7.72 -2.80
C PHE A 35 -6.58 -8.89 -2.20
N ILE A 36 -7.31 -9.92 -1.79
CA ILE A 36 -6.76 -11.23 -1.44
C ILE A 36 -7.47 -12.28 -2.28
N ASN A 37 -6.75 -13.04 -3.11
CA ASN A 37 -7.32 -13.99 -4.07
C ASN A 37 -8.45 -13.37 -4.91
N ASP A 38 -8.18 -12.21 -5.51
CA ASP A 38 -9.13 -11.38 -6.27
C ASP A 38 -10.36 -10.86 -5.51
N LYS A 39 -10.56 -11.21 -4.24
CA LYS A 39 -11.58 -10.62 -3.40
C LYS A 39 -11.13 -9.25 -2.92
N HIS A 40 -11.90 -8.21 -3.22
CA HIS A 40 -11.67 -6.86 -2.71
C HIS A 40 -11.93 -6.83 -1.20
N VAL A 41 -10.95 -6.39 -0.41
CA VAL A 41 -11.01 -6.45 1.06
C VAL A 41 -10.86 -5.10 1.74
N ASP A 42 -10.22 -4.11 1.09
CA ASP A 42 -10.10 -2.76 1.65
C ASP A 42 -9.81 -1.73 0.54
N ARG A 43 -10.17 -0.47 0.79
CA ARG A 43 -9.99 0.65 -0.14
C ARG A 43 -9.76 1.97 0.59
N CYS A 44 -8.92 2.82 0.02
CA CYS A 44 -8.69 4.19 0.48
C CYS A 44 -8.69 5.16 -0.72
N ASP A 45 -9.45 6.25 -0.63
CA ASP A 45 -9.52 7.30 -1.66
C ASP A 45 -8.78 8.59 -1.25
N GLU A 46 -7.87 8.50 -0.26
CA GLU A 46 -7.13 9.66 0.23
C GLU A 46 -5.92 10.00 -0.66
N VAL A 47 -5.70 11.30 -0.84
CA VAL A 47 -4.67 11.88 -1.73
C VAL A 47 -3.28 11.91 -1.09
N LEU A 48 -3.21 11.90 0.24
CA LEU A 48 -1.96 12.05 0.99
C LEU A 48 -1.68 10.80 1.80
N ALA A 49 -0.70 10.01 1.39
CA ALA A 49 -0.21 8.90 2.18
C ALA A 49 0.87 9.39 3.17
N ASN A 50 0.61 9.27 4.47
CA ASN A 50 1.66 9.33 5.48
C ASN A 50 2.37 7.95 5.49
N PRO A 51 3.69 7.87 5.23
CA PRO A 51 4.42 6.62 5.18
C PRO A 51 4.49 5.87 6.52
N ASN A 52 4.18 6.53 7.64
CA ASN A 52 4.13 5.92 8.96
C ASN A 52 2.75 5.31 9.30
N ILE A 53 1.72 5.62 8.51
CA ILE A 53 0.34 5.20 8.74
C ILE A 53 -0.04 4.17 7.68
N SER A 54 -0.66 3.06 8.08
CA SER A 54 -1.15 2.08 7.12
C SER A 54 -2.37 2.65 6.40
N VAL A 55 -2.28 2.73 5.07
CA VAL A 55 -3.35 3.25 4.20
C VAL A 55 -4.41 2.19 3.95
N LEU A 56 -4.00 0.92 3.83
CA LEU A 56 -4.91 -0.21 3.73
C LEU A 56 -4.63 -1.18 4.86
N ASN A 57 -5.67 -1.73 5.47
CA ASN A 57 -5.54 -2.65 6.58
C ASN A 57 -6.67 -3.69 6.61
N VAL A 58 -6.31 -4.92 6.95
CA VAL A 58 -7.25 -6.01 7.20
C VAL A 58 -6.82 -6.74 8.47
N ASN A 59 -7.79 -7.03 9.33
CA ASN A 59 -7.58 -7.82 10.54
C ASN A 59 -8.43 -9.09 10.47
N GLN A 60 -7.89 -10.18 11.00
CA GLN A 60 -8.55 -11.49 11.14
C GLN A 60 -9.13 -12.02 9.82
N TYR A 61 -8.39 -11.89 8.71
CA TYR A 61 -8.84 -12.41 7.41
C TYR A 61 -8.88 -13.94 7.39
N SER A 62 -7.85 -14.58 7.94
CA SER A 62 -7.72 -16.04 8.05
C SER A 62 -6.74 -16.42 9.17
N GLU A 63 -6.55 -17.72 9.42
CA GLU A 63 -5.52 -18.20 10.37
C GLU A 63 -4.11 -17.77 9.96
N ASP A 64 -3.85 -17.73 8.65
CA ASP A 64 -2.56 -17.35 8.08
C ASP A 64 -2.35 -15.83 7.97
N ILE A 65 -3.43 -15.06 7.78
CA ILE A 65 -3.41 -13.61 7.64
C ILE A 65 -4.24 -13.00 8.78
N LYS A 66 -3.60 -12.83 9.94
CA LYS A 66 -4.20 -12.21 11.12
C LYS A 66 -4.18 -10.70 11.03
N THR A 67 -3.11 -10.13 10.49
CA THR A 67 -3.02 -8.71 10.16
C THR A 67 -2.38 -8.55 8.80
N LEU A 68 -2.91 -7.63 8.00
CA LEU A 68 -2.30 -7.18 6.76
C LEU A 68 -2.35 -5.66 6.78
N LYS A 69 -1.18 -5.02 6.65
CA LYS A 69 -1.05 -3.57 6.59
C LYS A 69 -0.26 -3.17 5.35
N VAL A 70 -0.77 -2.19 4.63
CA VAL A 70 -0.14 -1.62 3.45
C VAL A 70 0.18 -0.16 3.72
N TYR A 71 1.43 0.21 3.49
CA TYR A 71 1.92 1.57 3.63
C TYR A 71 2.36 2.07 2.26
N PHE A 72 2.06 3.34 1.96
CA PHE A 72 2.53 3.99 0.76
C PHE A 72 3.54 5.09 1.09
N ALA A 73 4.53 5.23 0.22
CA ALA A 73 5.56 6.27 0.29
C ALA A 73 5.94 6.75 -1.11
N GLY A 74 6.79 7.78 -1.16
CA GLY A 74 7.38 8.29 -2.40
C GLY A 74 6.78 9.62 -2.86
N ALA A 75 7.64 10.53 -3.32
CA ALA A 75 7.23 11.89 -3.68
C ALA A 75 6.73 12.04 -5.13
N PHE A 76 7.14 11.14 -6.04
CA PHE A 76 6.80 11.18 -7.48
C PHE A 76 6.41 9.82 -8.05
N ILE A 77 7.00 8.75 -7.53
CA ILE A 77 6.68 7.37 -7.87
C ILE A 77 6.24 6.70 -6.59
N ILE A 78 5.00 6.21 -6.56
CA ILE A 78 4.45 5.54 -5.39
C ILE A 78 5.21 4.24 -5.17
N LYS A 79 5.55 4.02 -3.90
CA LYS A 79 6.23 2.85 -3.36
C LYS A 79 5.35 2.22 -2.30
N VAL A 80 5.37 0.90 -2.21
CA VAL A 80 4.58 0.16 -1.24
C VAL A 80 5.45 -0.62 -0.27
N LEU A 81 4.97 -0.75 0.96
CA LEU A 81 5.40 -1.75 1.93
C LEU A 81 4.17 -2.57 2.33
N ILE A 82 4.26 -3.89 2.17
CA ILE A 82 3.21 -4.84 2.53
C ILE A 82 3.72 -5.64 3.73
N MET A 83 2.98 -5.54 4.83
CA MET A 83 3.27 -6.22 6.08
C MET A 83 2.17 -7.23 6.37
N VAL A 84 2.53 -8.50 6.57
CA VAL A 84 1.58 -9.57 6.96
C VAL A 84 2.01 -10.11 8.31
N ASN A 85 1.12 -10.11 9.29
CA ASN A 85 1.39 -10.52 10.68
C ASN A 85 2.59 -9.80 11.33
N GLY A 86 2.92 -8.59 10.87
CA GLY A 86 4.10 -7.84 11.32
C GLY A 86 5.40 -8.17 10.57
N GLU A 87 5.38 -9.09 9.61
CA GLU A 87 6.52 -9.42 8.75
C GLU A 87 6.47 -8.64 7.45
N ASN A 88 7.62 -8.14 7.00
CA ASN A 88 7.76 -7.48 5.70
C ASN A 88 7.80 -8.55 4.60
N VAL A 89 6.69 -8.70 3.88
CA VAL A 89 6.58 -9.67 2.77
C VAL A 89 6.93 -9.05 1.42
N PHE A 90 6.80 -7.73 1.29
CA PHE A 90 7.19 -6.99 0.10
C PHE A 90 7.49 -5.54 0.42
N GLN A 91 8.57 -5.01 -0.15
CA GLN A 91 8.91 -3.60 -0.04
C GLN A 91 9.58 -3.08 -1.31
N ASP A 92 9.04 -1.99 -1.85
CA ASP A 92 9.73 -1.20 -2.87
C ASP A 92 10.98 -0.53 -2.28
N LYS A 93 12.10 -0.60 -3.00
CA LYS A 93 13.32 0.09 -2.60
C LYS A 93 13.09 1.61 -2.57
N LEU A 94 13.21 2.21 -1.38
CA LEU A 94 13.19 3.67 -1.20
C LEU A 94 14.49 4.29 -1.72
N SER A 95 14.38 5.38 -2.48
CA SER A 95 15.54 6.20 -2.84
C SER A 95 16.02 7.04 -1.66
N THR A 96 17.21 7.63 -1.76
CA THR A 96 17.73 8.54 -0.73
C THR A 96 16.81 9.75 -0.51
N ILE A 97 16.18 10.25 -1.58
CA ILE A 97 15.24 11.37 -1.50
C ILE A 97 13.97 10.93 -0.76
N ASP A 98 13.41 9.77 -1.09
CA ASP A 98 12.22 9.25 -0.39
C ASP A 98 12.49 9.11 1.11
N ARG A 99 13.68 8.61 1.49
CA ARG A 99 14.07 8.48 2.90
C ARG A 99 14.17 9.82 3.61
N LEU A 100 14.61 10.87 2.91
CA LEU A 100 14.70 12.21 3.49
C LEU A 100 13.31 12.82 3.71
N VAL A 101 12.42 12.71 2.71
CA VAL A 101 11.04 13.21 2.78
C VAL A 101 10.24 12.43 3.83
N ASN A 102 10.48 11.13 3.98
CA ASN A 102 9.80 10.33 5.01
C ASN A 102 10.10 10.79 6.46
N LYS A 103 11.24 11.46 6.70
CA LYS A 103 11.60 11.95 8.06
C LYS A 103 10.74 13.12 8.54
N VAL A 104 10.06 13.83 7.64
CA VAL A 104 9.25 15.00 8.02
C VAL A 104 7.79 14.65 8.34
N PHE A 105 7.36 13.42 8.06
CA PHE A 105 6.00 13.01 8.39
C PHE A 105 5.88 12.70 9.88
N PRO A 106 4.76 13.10 10.51
CA PRO A 106 4.49 12.74 11.89
C PRO A 106 4.47 11.21 12.03
N LYS A 107 5.04 10.75 13.14
CA LYS A 107 4.91 9.36 13.60
C LYS A 107 3.63 9.28 14.43
N ASP A 108 2.92 8.18 14.31
CA ASP A 108 1.83 7.83 15.23
C ASP A 108 2.34 7.62 16.66
#